data_AF-A0A7D8D7M0-F1
#
_entry.id   AF-A0A7D8D7M0-F1
#
_cell.length_a   1.000
_cell.length_b   1.000
_cell.length_c   1.000
_cell.angle_alpha   90.00
_cell.angle_beta   90.00
_cell.angle_gamma   90.00
#
_symmetry.space_group_name_H-M   'P 1'
#
loop_
_entity.id
_entity.type
_entity.pdbx_description
1 polymer ?
#
loop_
_entity_poly.entity_id
_entity_poly.type
_entity_poly.pdbx_seq_one_letter_code
_entity_poly.pdbx_strand_id
1 'polypeptide(L)'
;MENNVGGIVLEDLKFQQSHDTDKYSNRNFYQFTYKKMLNSLIRMALRNGFSVKTVNPAYTSVIGKLKYSKNFGISVHEAAAFTIARRGLELQEQLPQEIILLLKNQITTKLRILVASMEESKKNTQKVYKKWLQTIQTWKEYHNWKLWSILHKTVYMNNQQFVFKI
;
A
#
# COMPACT_ATOMS: atom_id res chain seq x y z
N MET A 1 -20.64 -23.41 -10.44
CA MET A 1 -19.80 -22.43 -9.71
C MET A 1 -20.71 -21.71 -8.73
N GLU A 2 -20.50 -21.88 -7.43
CA GLU A 2 -21.43 -21.44 -6.36
C GLU A 2 -21.73 -19.93 -6.34
N ASN A 3 -20.81 -19.09 -6.83
CA ASN A 3 -20.88 -17.63 -6.71
C ASN A 3 -20.93 -16.87 -8.07
N ASN A 4 -21.11 -17.57 -9.19
CA ASN A 4 -21.14 -16.99 -10.54
C ASN A 4 -19.97 -16.01 -10.86
N VAL A 5 -18.77 -16.32 -10.38
CA VAL A 5 -17.57 -15.50 -10.61
C VAL A 5 -16.90 -15.91 -11.93
N GLY A 6 -16.70 -14.96 -12.85
CA GLY A 6 -16.09 -15.21 -14.16
C GLY A 6 -14.57 -14.96 -14.24
N GLY A 7 -13.96 -14.40 -13.19
CA GLY A 7 -12.53 -14.11 -13.19
C GLY A 7 -11.93 -13.82 -11.83
N ILE A 8 -10.60 -13.91 -11.75
CA ILE A 8 -9.80 -13.64 -10.56
C ILE A 8 -8.77 -12.56 -10.85
N VAL A 9 -8.51 -11.72 -9.85
CA VAL A 9 -7.51 -10.65 -9.90
C VAL A 9 -6.43 -10.95 -8.86
N LEU A 10 -5.18 -10.88 -9.29
CA LEU A 10 -4.02 -11.26 -8.48
C LEU A 10 -3.00 -10.13 -8.48
N GLU A 11 -2.22 -10.02 -7.40
CA GLU A 11 -1.12 -9.07 -7.34
C GLU A 11 0.13 -9.61 -8.05
N ASP A 12 0.78 -8.75 -8.84
CA ASP A 12 2.12 -9.01 -9.38
C ASP A 12 3.20 -8.70 -8.33
N LEU A 13 3.25 -9.51 -7.26
CA LEU A 13 4.26 -9.38 -6.22
C LEU A 13 5.62 -9.88 -6.70
N LYS A 14 6.64 -9.02 -6.53
CA LYS A 14 8.03 -9.33 -6.82
C LYS A 14 8.82 -9.29 -5.51
N PHE A 15 9.34 -10.44 -5.11
CA PHE A 15 10.21 -10.56 -3.94
C PHE A 15 11.66 -10.50 -4.38
N GLN A 16 12.43 -9.60 -3.78
CA GLN A 16 13.86 -9.48 -4.04
C GLN A 16 14.58 -10.57 -3.24
N GLN A 17 15.27 -11.47 -3.94
CA GLN A 17 16.24 -12.40 -3.33
C GLN A 17 17.62 -11.86 -3.65
N SER A 18 18.19 -11.11 -2.71
CA SER A 18 19.57 -10.64 -2.81
C SER A 18 20.45 -11.69 -2.15
N HIS A 19 20.72 -12.78 -2.88
CA HIS A 19 21.35 -14.03 -2.43
C HIS A 19 22.46 -13.84 -1.38
N ASP A 20 23.32 -12.84 -1.53
CA ASP A 20 24.48 -12.62 -0.66
C ASP A 20 24.35 -11.48 0.35
N THR A 21 23.47 -10.49 0.12
CA THR A 21 23.51 -9.22 0.88
C THR A 21 22.42 -9.06 1.95
N ASP A 22 21.33 -9.83 1.89
CA ASP A 22 20.24 -9.75 2.90
C ASP A 22 19.82 -11.12 3.42
N LYS A 23 20.57 -11.63 4.40
CA LYS A 23 20.32 -12.93 5.03
C LYS A 23 18.93 -13.04 5.67
N TYR A 24 18.41 -11.96 6.25
CA TYR A 24 17.10 -11.98 6.92
C TYR A 24 15.96 -12.11 5.90
N SER A 25 15.96 -11.26 4.88
CA SER A 25 14.94 -11.33 3.82
C SER A 25 15.06 -12.65 3.05
N ASN A 26 16.27 -13.11 2.74
CA ASN A 26 16.46 -14.38 2.06
C ASN A 26 15.90 -15.54 2.87
N ARG A 27 16.11 -15.60 4.19
CA ARG A 27 15.53 -16.65 5.05
C ARG A 27 13.99 -16.65 4.99
N ASN A 28 13.38 -15.47 5.08
CA ASN A 28 11.92 -15.34 5.07
C ASN A 28 11.32 -15.69 3.69
N PHE A 29 11.94 -15.24 2.60
CA PHE A 29 11.45 -15.48 1.24
C PHE A 29 11.86 -16.83 0.66
N TYR A 30 12.87 -17.50 1.21
CA TYR A 30 13.29 -18.83 0.76
C TYR A 30 12.17 -19.87 0.94
N GLN A 31 11.50 -19.84 2.10
CA GLN A 31 10.36 -20.72 2.37
C GLN A 31 9.08 -20.25 1.67
N PHE A 32 9.00 -18.96 1.35
CA PHE A 32 7.84 -18.37 0.71
C PHE A 32 7.82 -18.66 -0.80
N THR A 33 7.31 -19.83 -1.18
CA THR A 33 7.19 -20.29 -2.57
C THR A 33 6.04 -19.60 -3.35
N TYR A 34 5.86 -18.28 -3.15
CA TYR A 34 4.78 -17.49 -3.74
C TYR A 34 4.61 -17.72 -5.24
N LYS A 35 5.72 -17.71 -5.99
CA LYS A 35 5.69 -17.91 -7.45
C LYS A 35 5.10 -19.28 -7.84
N LYS A 36 5.41 -20.34 -7.09
CA LYS A 36 4.87 -21.69 -7.35
C LYS A 36 3.37 -21.73 -7.02
N MET A 37 2.98 -21.19 -5.86
CA MET A 37 1.59 -21.09 -5.44
C MET A 37 0.75 -20.30 -6.46
N LEU A 38 1.23 -19.12 -6.86
CA LEU A 38 0.59 -18.25 -7.84
C LEU A 38 0.44 -18.95 -9.19
N ASN A 39 1.50 -19.59 -9.69
CA ASN A 39 1.43 -20.33 -10.95
C ASN A 39 0.44 -21.49 -10.89
N SER A 40 0.36 -22.19 -9.76
CA SER A 40 -0.62 -23.27 -9.56
C SER A 40 -2.05 -22.73 -9.60
N LEU A 41 -2.30 -21.61 -8.90
CA LEU A 41 -3.59 -20.92 -8.87
C LEU A 41 -4.01 -20.45 -10.26
N ILE A 42 -3.13 -19.81 -11.01
CA ILE A 42 -3.39 -19.34 -12.38
C ILE A 42 -3.72 -20.53 -13.28
N ARG A 43 -2.93 -21.61 -13.24
CA ARG A 43 -3.19 -22.82 -14.04
C ARG A 43 -4.55 -23.43 -13.72
N MET A 44 -4.90 -23.50 -12.43
CA MET A 44 -6.19 -24.01 -11.99
C MET A 44 -7.35 -23.12 -12.47
N ALA A 45 -7.21 -21.80 -12.34
CA ALA A 45 -8.20 -20.83 -12.78
C ALA A 45 -8.47 -20.95 -14.28
N LEU A 46 -7.42 -20.96 -15.11
CA LEU A 46 -7.53 -21.10 -16.56
C LEU A 46 -8.17 -22.43 -16.96
N ARG A 47 -7.81 -23.55 -16.31
CA ARG A 47 -8.44 -24.86 -16.56
C ARG A 47 -9.94 -24.89 -16.26
N ASN A 48 -10.38 -24.09 -15.30
CA ASN A 48 -11.79 -24.00 -14.92
C ASN A 48 -12.53 -22.86 -15.66
N GLY A 49 -11.92 -22.25 -16.69
CA GLY A 49 -12.54 -21.21 -17.51
C GLY A 49 -12.59 -19.81 -16.87
N PHE A 50 -11.86 -19.57 -15.78
CA PHE A 50 -11.78 -18.24 -15.19
C PHE A 50 -10.82 -17.34 -15.98
N SER A 51 -11.22 -16.09 -16.18
CA SER A 51 -10.30 -15.04 -16.63
C SER A 51 -9.33 -14.66 -15.51
N VAL A 52 -8.06 -14.44 -15.84
CA VAL A 52 -7.02 -14.07 -14.86
C VAL A 52 -6.41 -12.72 -15.23
N LYS A 53 -6.39 -11.77 -14.29
CA LYS A 53 -5.71 -10.48 -14.46
C LYS A 53 -4.73 -10.23 -13.32
N THR A 54 -3.52 -9.80 -13.64
CA THR A 54 -2.54 -9.34 -12.65
C THR A 54 -2.57 -7.82 -12.55
N VAL A 55 -2.36 -7.31 -11.34
CA VAL A 55 -2.33 -5.86 -11.07
C VAL A 55 -1.10 -5.47 -10.28
N ASN A 56 -0.70 -4.21 -10.41
CA ASN A 56 0.37 -3.63 -9.60
C ASN A 56 0.06 -3.86 -8.10
N PRO A 57 1.00 -4.36 -7.27
CA PRO A 57 0.77 -4.58 -5.82
C PRO A 57 0.88 -3.31 -4.97
N ALA A 58 1.24 -2.15 -5.55
CA ALA A 58 1.58 -0.96 -4.78
C ALA A 58 0.48 -0.56 -3.78
N TYR A 59 0.86 -0.61 -2.50
CA TYR A 59 0.09 -0.14 -1.34
C TYR A 59 -1.32 -0.73 -1.19
N THR A 60 -1.65 -1.87 -1.79
CA THR A 60 -3.00 -2.47 -1.72
C THR A 60 -3.49 -2.70 -0.29
N SER A 61 -2.62 -3.20 0.60
CA SER A 61 -2.92 -3.39 2.02
C SER A 61 -3.12 -2.08 2.76
N VAL A 62 -2.30 -1.06 2.46
CA VAL A 62 -2.40 0.29 3.05
C VAL A 62 -3.70 0.95 2.58
N ILE A 63 -3.96 0.95 1.28
CA ILE A 63 -5.16 1.51 0.65
C ILE A 63 -6.41 0.80 1.21
N GLY A 64 -6.42 -0.53 1.24
CA GLY A 64 -7.51 -1.31 1.81
C GLY A 64 -7.78 -0.94 3.27
N LYS A 65 -6.73 -0.96 4.09
CA LYS A 65 -6.81 -0.60 5.51
C LYS A 65 -7.36 0.82 5.69
N LEU A 66 -6.80 1.81 4.97
CA LEU A 66 -7.13 3.21 5.18
C LEU A 66 -8.46 3.65 4.56
N LYS A 67 -8.90 3.03 3.45
CA LYS A 67 -10.12 3.45 2.74
C LYS A 67 -11.34 2.58 3.04
N TYR A 68 -11.15 1.28 3.17
CA TYR A 68 -12.26 0.32 3.06
C TYR A 68 -12.53 -0.45 4.35
N SER A 69 -11.49 -0.75 5.13
CA SER A 69 -11.65 -1.56 6.36
C SER A 69 -12.60 -0.90 7.37
N LYS A 70 -12.42 0.39 7.67
CA LYS A 70 -13.32 1.11 8.60
C LYS A 70 -14.70 1.34 7.97
N ASN A 71 -14.75 1.81 6.73
CA ASN A 71 -15.98 2.21 6.07
C ASN A 71 -16.93 1.04 5.81
N PHE A 72 -16.40 -0.16 5.57
CA PHE A 72 -17.20 -1.38 5.37
C PHE A 72 -17.23 -2.31 6.58
N GLY A 73 -16.52 -2.01 7.67
CA GLY A 73 -16.44 -2.88 8.84
C GLY A 73 -15.77 -4.23 8.57
N ILE A 74 -14.91 -4.32 7.56
CA ILE A 74 -14.24 -5.55 7.13
C ILE A 74 -12.79 -5.62 7.62
N SER A 75 -12.24 -6.83 7.66
CA SER A 75 -10.85 -7.05 8.04
C SER A 75 -9.88 -6.38 7.05
N VAL A 76 -8.64 -6.17 7.49
CA VAL A 76 -7.59 -5.58 6.63
C VAL A 76 -7.31 -6.46 5.41
N HIS A 77 -7.44 -7.77 5.54
CA HIS A 77 -7.22 -8.72 4.45
C HIS A 77 -8.33 -8.66 3.41
N GLU A 78 -9.59 -8.63 3.83
CA GLU A 78 -10.75 -8.42 2.95
C GLU A 78 -10.67 -7.06 2.24
N ALA A 79 -10.28 -6.02 2.97
CA ALA A 79 -10.13 -4.69 2.40
C ALA A 79 -8.99 -4.61 1.36
N ALA A 80 -7.90 -5.36 1.57
CA ALA A 80 -6.84 -5.51 0.59
C ALA A 80 -7.32 -6.26 -0.65
N ALA A 81 -8.04 -7.38 -0.48
CA ALA A 81 -8.66 -8.14 -1.57
C ALA A 81 -9.63 -7.27 -2.38
N PHE A 82 -10.45 -6.47 -1.71
CA PHE A 82 -11.34 -5.51 -2.35
C PHE A 82 -10.58 -4.46 -3.19
N THR A 83 -9.45 -3.95 -2.67
CA THR A 83 -8.58 -3.03 -3.41
C THR A 83 -7.98 -3.68 -4.65
N ILE A 84 -7.57 -4.94 -4.57
CA ILE A 84 -7.04 -5.71 -5.71
C ILE A 84 -8.13 -5.87 -6.77
N ALA A 85 -9.35 -6.26 -6.38
CA ALA A 85 -10.48 -6.41 -7.29
C ALA A 85 -10.81 -5.08 -8.02
N ARG A 86 -10.90 -3.97 -7.28
CA ARG A 86 -11.12 -2.63 -7.87
C ARG A 86 -10.05 -2.24 -8.87
N ARG A 87 -8.79 -2.57 -8.58
CA ARG A 87 -7.67 -2.32 -9.50
C ARG A 87 -7.77 -3.19 -10.76
N GLY A 88 -8.28 -4.41 -10.63
CA GLY A 88 -8.59 -5.27 -11.78
C GLY A 88 -9.66 -4.67 -12.69
N LEU A 89 -10.62 -3.96 -12.11
CA LEU A 89 -11.65 -3.16 -12.81
C LEU A 89 -11.16 -1.78 -13.27
N GLU A 90 -9.84 -1.51 -13.19
CA GLU A 90 -9.21 -0.26 -13.66
C GLU A 90 -9.67 1.01 -12.93
N LEU A 91 -10.26 0.84 -11.74
CA LEU A 91 -10.63 1.95 -10.88
C LEU A 91 -9.38 2.53 -10.21
N GLN A 92 -9.26 3.86 -10.24
CA GLN A 92 -8.14 4.55 -9.63
C GLN A 92 -8.28 4.61 -8.11
N GLU A 93 -7.16 4.38 -7.41
CA GLU A 93 -7.09 4.48 -5.95
C GLU A 93 -6.74 5.90 -5.50
N GLN A 94 -7.69 6.81 -5.68
CA GLN A 94 -7.60 8.18 -5.18
C GLN A 94 -7.73 8.22 -3.65
N LEU A 95 -7.19 9.28 -3.05
CA LEU A 95 -7.26 9.51 -1.60
C LEU A 95 -8.65 10.04 -1.21
N PRO A 96 -9.30 9.46 -0.19
CA PRO A 96 -10.51 10.04 0.41
C PRO A 96 -10.24 11.42 1.01
N GLN A 97 -11.27 12.28 1.02
CA GLN A 97 -11.19 13.64 1.56
C GLN A 97 -10.70 13.69 3.02
N GLU A 98 -11.12 12.73 3.85
CA GLU A 98 -10.68 12.61 5.23
C GLU A 98 -9.15 12.42 5.35
N ILE A 99 -8.58 11.58 4.48
CA ILE A 99 -7.13 11.33 4.45
C ILE A 99 -6.38 12.54 3.89
N ILE A 100 -6.97 13.25 2.92
CA ILE A 100 -6.40 14.51 2.42
C ILE A 100 -6.34 15.55 3.53
N LEU A 101 -7.39 15.69 4.32
CA LEU A 101 -7.45 16.60 5.46
C LEU A 101 -6.41 16.22 6.53
N LEU A 102 -6.29 14.92 6.83
CA LEU A 102 -5.27 14.38 7.73
C LEU A 102 -3.85 14.74 7.26
N LEU A 103 -3.57 14.59 5.96
CA LEU A 103 -2.29 14.94 5.34
C LEU A 103 -1.99 16.43 5.47
N LYS A 104 -2.93 17.29 5.06
CA LYS A 104 -2.75 18.75 5.03
C LYS A 104 -2.63 19.35 6.44
N ASN A 105 -3.39 18.83 7.41
CA ASN A 105 -3.44 19.42 8.75
C ASN A 105 -2.45 18.74 9.70
N GLN A 106 -2.69 17.48 10.04
CA GLN A 106 -1.98 16.82 11.13
C GLN A 106 -0.57 16.39 10.71
N ILE A 107 -0.45 15.67 9.59
CA ILE A 107 0.83 15.10 9.13
C ILE A 107 1.79 16.23 8.74
N THR A 108 1.33 17.21 7.97
CA THR A 108 2.17 18.37 7.57
C THR A 108 2.67 19.15 8.79
N THR A 109 1.81 19.38 9.79
CA THR A 109 2.20 20.10 11.02
C THR A 109 3.23 19.32 11.82
N LYS A 110 2.98 18.03 12.07
CA LYS A 110 3.93 17.16 12.79
C LYS A 110 5.28 17.06 12.07
N LEU A 111 5.26 16.92 10.74
CA LEU A 111 6.49 16.87 9.94
C LEU A 111 7.27 18.19 10.00
N ARG A 112 6.61 19.35 10.00
CA ARG A 112 7.28 20.66 10.15
C ARG A 112 7.98 20.78 11.51
N ILE A 113 7.28 20.43 12.59
CA ILE A 113 7.85 20.45 13.95
C ILE A 113 9.06 19.51 14.02
N LEU A 114 8.90 18.28 13.53
CA LEU A 114 9.97 17.28 13.52
C LEU A 114 11.20 17.74 12.72
N VAL A 115 10.98 18.37 11.55
CA VAL A 115 12.07 18.89 10.71
C VAL A 115 12.79 20.07 11.38
N ALA A 116 12.07 20.91 12.14
CA ALA A 116 12.63 22.05 12.85
C ALA A 116 13.44 21.62 14.08
N SER A 117 13.05 20.54 14.75
CA SER A 117 13.75 19.99 15.92
C SER A 117 14.90 19.02 15.58
N MET A 118 15.21 18.84 14.29
CA MET A 118 16.23 17.89 13.85
C MET A 118 17.64 18.49 13.89
N GLU A 119 18.56 17.75 14.51
CA GLU A 119 19.99 18.03 14.47
C GLU A 119 20.58 17.95 13.06
N GLU A 120 21.67 18.68 12.84
CA GLU A 120 22.38 18.74 11.56
C GLU A 120 22.98 17.39 11.13
N SER A 121 23.28 16.51 12.10
CA SER A 121 23.69 15.12 11.89
C SER A 121 22.67 14.31 11.06
N LYS A 122 21.39 14.68 11.08
CA LYS A 122 20.27 14.01 10.37
C LYS A 122 19.87 14.70 9.05
N LYS A 123 20.75 15.51 8.46
CA LYS A 123 20.50 16.30 7.24
C LYS A 123 19.86 15.54 6.08
N ASN A 124 20.23 14.27 5.86
CA ASN A 124 19.66 13.44 4.80
C ASN A 124 18.18 13.12 5.04
N THR A 125 17.83 12.73 6.27
CA THR A 125 16.43 12.48 6.66
C THR A 125 15.61 13.77 6.60
N GLN A 126 16.19 14.88 7.07
CA GLN A 126 15.55 16.19 6.98
C GLN A 126 15.21 16.57 5.53
N LYS A 127 16.11 16.30 4.58
CA LYS A 127 15.88 16.51 3.14
C LYS A 127 14.72 15.66 2.60
N VAL A 128 14.60 14.41 3.05
CA VAL A 128 13.48 13.54 2.68
C VAL A 128 12.15 14.11 3.15
N TYR A 129 12.06 14.56 4.41
CA TYR A 129 10.83 15.13 4.95
C TYR A 129 10.47 16.48 4.31
N LYS A 130 11.45 17.33 4.02
CA LYS A 130 11.23 18.55 3.22
C LYS A 130 10.64 18.24 1.85
N LYS A 131 11.14 17.19 1.17
CA LYS A 131 10.59 16.72 -0.11
C LYS A 131 9.17 16.16 0.01
N TRP A 132 8.84 15.49 1.12
CA TRP A 132 7.48 15.03 1.40
C TRP A 132 6.52 16.20 1.60
N LEU A 133 6.91 17.20 2.40
CA LEU A 133 6.14 18.44 2.59
C LEU A 133 5.86 19.13 1.25
N GLN A 134 6.87 19.26 0.39
CA GLN A 134 6.71 19.82 -0.95
C GLN A 134 5.74 18.98 -1.80
N THR A 135 5.83 17.65 -1.74
CA THR A 135 4.94 16.75 -2.49
C THR A 135 3.48 16.89 -2.05
N ILE A 136 3.23 17.05 -0.74
CA ILE A 136 1.87 17.29 -0.21
C ILE A 136 1.33 18.64 -0.68
N GLN A 137 2.19 19.67 -0.72
CA GLN A 137 1.80 21.03 -1.08
C GLN A 137 1.51 21.22 -2.58
N THR A 138 2.28 20.61 -3.47
CA THR A 138 2.18 20.84 -4.93
C THR A 138 1.21 19.90 -5.64
N TRP A 139 0.60 18.97 -4.91
CA TRP A 139 -0.29 17.97 -5.47
C TRP A 139 -1.64 18.55 -5.93
N LYS A 140 -2.16 18.07 -7.08
CA LYS A 140 -3.38 18.55 -7.75
C LYS A 140 -4.52 17.52 -7.77
N GLU A 141 -4.78 16.88 -6.63
CA GLU A 141 -5.97 16.03 -6.40
C GLU A 141 -6.13 14.74 -7.25
N TYR A 142 -5.19 14.44 -8.16
CA TYR A 142 -5.17 13.18 -8.93
C TYR A 142 -4.43 12.03 -8.21
N HIS A 143 -4.58 10.78 -8.66
CA HIS A 143 -3.90 9.63 -8.05
C HIS A 143 -2.36 9.80 -8.01
N ASN A 144 -1.75 9.64 -6.83
CA ASN A 144 -0.31 9.79 -6.65
C ASN A 144 0.28 8.78 -5.65
N TRP A 145 1.10 7.85 -6.16
CA TRP A 145 1.77 6.83 -5.34
C TRP A 145 2.68 7.40 -4.24
N LYS A 146 3.24 8.59 -4.42
CA LYS A 146 4.10 9.22 -3.41
C LYS A 146 3.31 9.56 -2.14
N LEU A 147 2.05 9.95 -2.28
CA LEU A 147 1.20 10.25 -1.11
C LEU A 147 0.88 8.99 -0.32
N TRP A 148 0.55 7.88 -1.00
CA TRP A 148 0.41 6.57 -0.36
C TRP A 148 1.70 6.10 0.33
N SER A 149 2.86 6.39 -0.26
CA SER A 149 4.17 6.14 0.37
C SER A 149 4.37 6.95 1.65
N ILE A 150 4.03 8.24 1.63
CA ILE A 150 4.12 9.12 2.79
C ILE A 150 3.20 8.62 3.89
N LEU A 151 1.94 8.31 3.57
CA LEU A 151 0.97 7.75 4.53
C LEU A 151 1.48 6.46 5.17
N HIS A 152 1.94 5.50 4.37
CA HIS A 152 2.48 4.23 4.86
C HIS A 152 3.64 4.42 5.85
N LYS A 153 4.48 5.44 5.64
CA LYS A 153 5.63 5.71 6.52
C LYS A 153 5.24 6.51 7.76
N THR A 154 4.31 7.44 7.62
CA THR A 154 3.98 8.43 8.67
C THR A 154 2.89 7.96 9.62
N VAL A 155 1.97 7.12 9.16
CA VAL A 155 0.76 6.79 9.90
C VAL A 155 0.46 5.31 9.80
N TYR A 156 -0.07 4.75 10.89
CA TYR A 156 -0.74 3.46 10.88
C TYR A 156 -2.12 3.61 11.53
N MET A 157 -3.07 2.74 11.18
CA MET A 157 -4.32 2.67 11.96
C MET A 157 -4.23 1.66 13.08
N ASN A 158 -4.65 2.09 14.27
CA ASN A 158 -4.90 1.28 15.44
C ASN A 158 -6.33 1.54 15.93
N ASN A 159 -7.12 0.51 16.22
CA ASN A 159 -8.52 0.63 16.66
C ASN A 159 -9.33 1.67 15.85
N GLN A 160 -9.19 1.64 14.51
CA GLN A 160 -9.86 2.56 13.57
C GLN A 160 -9.51 4.06 13.73
N GLN A 161 -8.43 4.38 14.44
CA GLN A 161 -7.86 5.71 14.59
C GLN A 161 -6.48 5.80 13.95
N PHE A 162 -6.14 6.97 13.41
CA PHE A 162 -4.84 7.23 12.82
C PHE A 162 -3.81 7.57 13.91
N VAL A 163 -2.71 6.82 13.95
CA VAL A 163 -1.61 7.03 14.90
C VAL A 163 -0.33 7.37 14.12
N PHE A 164 0.36 8.43 14.57
CA PHE A 164 1.60 8.89 13.96
C PHE A 164 2.77 7.99 14.39
N LYS A 165 3.56 7.52 13.43
CA LYS A 165 4.61 6.50 13.63
C LYS A 165 6.01 7.09 13.80
N ILE A 166 6.26 8.29 13.26
CA ILE A 166 7.60 8.89 13.13
C ILE A 166 7.80 9.98 14.17
#